data_AF-K3YNC0-F1
#
_entry.id   AF-K3YNC0-F1
#
_cell.length_a   1.000
_cell.length_b   1.000
_cell.length_c   1.000
_cell.angle_alpha   90.00
_cell.angle_beta   90.00
_cell.angle_gamma   90.00
#
_symmetry.space_group_name_H-M   'P 1'
#
loop_
_entity.id
_entity.type
_entity.pdbx_description
1 polymer ?
#
loop_
_entity_poly.entity_id
_entity_poly.type
_entity_poly.pdbx_seq_one_letter_code
_entity_poly.pdbx_strand_id
1 'polypeptide(L)'
;MEFNTKEEAWMFWISYAGQKGFEVRKRYTDKRKSDGKVRSCRCVCANEGHRLEDKRDHLTKCPRAETRTNCQAPMAVVMDQVKGTYKVTDLVLEHNHILQLPQTSYLMVSQRKISELQGFEIETADDAGIRPKDAHELTSIQVGRSFNLSYTFHDHKNYLWGKHQREMAYGQAGSMLMYF
;
A
#
# COMPACT_ATOMS: atom_id res chain seq x y z
N MET A 1 4.14 -1.77 -24.31
CA MET A 1 3.62 -0.77 -23.36
C MET A 1 4.78 0.06 -22.84
N GLU A 2 4.65 1.38 -22.87
CA GLU A 2 5.69 2.35 -22.49
C GLU A 2 5.10 3.40 -21.54
N PHE A 3 5.92 3.92 -20.62
CA PHE A 3 5.57 4.94 -19.62
C PHE A 3 6.63 6.04 -19.60
N ASN A 4 6.27 7.25 -19.20
CA ASN A 4 7.23 8.34 -19.07
C ASN A 4 8.03 8.22 -17.77
N THR A 5 7.38 7.72 -16.71
CA THR A 5 7.98 7.58 -15.39
C THR A 5 7.81 6.17 -14.82
N LYS A 6 8.66 5.82 -13.85
CA LYS A 6 8.52 4.56 -13.10
C LYS A 6 7.30 4.58 -12.20
N GLU A 7 6.89 5.76 -11.73
CA GLU A 7 5.69 5.98 -10.93
C GLU A 7 4.44 5.67 -11.75
N GLU A 8 4.35 6.14 -13.00
CA GLU A 8 3.25 5.78 -13.92
C GLU A 8 3.15 4.28 -14.12
N ALA A 9 4.28 3.61 -14.39
CA ALA A 9 4.31 2.17 -14.54
C ALA A 9 3.82 1.45 -13.26
N TRP A 10 4.24 1.92 -12.09
CA TRP A 10 3.80 1.38 -10.81
C TRP A 10 2.31 1.59 -10.56
N MET A 11 1.78 2.79 -10.84
CA MET A 11 0.37 3.11 -10.68
C MET A 11 -0.50 2.32 -11.65
N PHE A 12 -0.04 2.11 -12.88
CA PHE A 12 -0.71 1.22 -13.83
C PHE A 12 -0.83 -0.19 -13.27
N TRP A 13 0.24 -0.74 -12.69
CA TRP A 13 0.20 -2.09 -12.14
C TRP A 13 -0.70 -2.20 -10.91
N ILE A 14 -0.68 -1.21 -10.01
CA ILE A 14 -1.64 -1.13 -8.89
C ILE A 14 -3.07 -1.13 -9.42
N SER A 15 -3.37 -0.30 -10.41
CA SER A 15 -4.73 -0.18 -10.96
C SER A 15 -5.19 -1.47 -11.62
N TYR A 16 -4.34 -2.07 -12.46
CA TYR A 16 -4.61 -3.36 -13.09
C TYR A 16 -4.85 -4.46 -12.04
N ALA A 17 -4.00 -4.52 -11.01
CA ALA A 17 -4.12 -5.49 -9.94
C ALA A 17 -5.38 -5.30 -9.09
N GLY A 18 -5.77 -4.04 -8.85
CA GLY A 18 -7.03 -3.71 -8.17
C GLY A 18 -8.24 -4.21 -8.95
N GLN A 19 -8.25 -4.02 -10.27
CA GLN A 19 -9.33 -4.49 -11.14
C GLN A 19 -9.38 -6.02 -11.26
N LYS A 20 -8.23 -6.68 -11.25
CA LYS A 20 -8.14 -8.15 -11.33
C LYS A 20 -8.29 -8.84 -9.98
N GLY A 21 -8.08 -8.14 -8.87
CA GLY A 21 -8.22 -8.67 -7.52
C GLY A 21 -6.95 -9.34 -6.98
N PHE A 22 -5.76 -8.80 -7.22
CA PHE A 22 -4.56 -9.28 -6.55
C PHE A 22 -3.74 -8.17 -5.90
N GLU A 23 -2.99 -8.56 -4.88
CA GLU A 23 -2.09 -7.68 -4.16
C GLU A 23 -0.75 -7.57 -4.88
N VAL A 24 -0.16 -6.36 -4.90
CA VAL A 24 1.13 -6.11 -5.57
C VAL A 24 2.22 -5.72 -4.60
N ARG A 25 3.46 -6.10 -4.92
CA ARG A 25 4.66 -5.62 -4.24
C ARG A 25 5.77 -5.30 -5.22
N LYS A 26 6.66 -4.37 -4.84
CA LYS A 26 7.93 -4.15 -5.54
C LYS A 26 8.91 -5.23 -5.09
N ARG A 27 9.45 -6.02 -6.03
CA ARG A 27 10.48 -7.02 -5.74
C ARG A 27 11.85 -6.36 -5.67
N TYR A 28 12.19 -5.56 -6.68
CA TYR A 28 13.40 -4.76 -6.69
C TYR A 28 13.21 -3.48 -7.49
N THR A 29 14.10 -2.53 -7.28
CA THR A 29 14.23 -1.31 -8.07
C THR A 29 15.71 -1.01 -8.20
N ASP A 30 16.27 -1.27 -9.37
CA ASP A 30 17.67 -1.06 -9.65
C ASP A 30 17.89 0.38 -10.06
N LYS A 31 18.72 1.07 -9.28
CA LYS A 31 19.14 2.43 -9.55
C LYS A 31 20.55 2.41 -10.12
N ARG A 32 20.80 3.23 -11.14
CA ARG A 32 22.16 3.52 -11.58
C ARG A 32 22.90 4.22 -10.45
N LYS A 33 24.16 3.82 -10.22
CA LYS A 33 25.00 4.37 -9.15
C LYS A 33 25.40 5.82 -9.39
N SER A 34 25.48 6.25 -10.65
CA SER A 34 25.96 7.57 -11.04
C SER A 34 24.95 8.69 -10.77
N ASP A 35 23.69 8.49 -11.16
CA ASP A 35 22.65 9.53 -11.15
C ASP A 35 21.44 9.16 -10.27
N GLY A 36 21.44 7.96 -9.67
CA GLY A 36 20.32 7.45 -8.88
C GLY A 36 19.06 7.14 -9.69
N LYS A 37 19.09 7.27 -11.03
CA LYS A 37 17.92 7.00 -11.88
C LYS A 37 17.63 5.51 -11.91
N VAL A 38 16.34 5.16 -11.91
CA VAL A 38 15.92 3.75 -11.94
C VAL A 38 16.12 3.19 -13.33
N ARG A 39 17.02 2.22 -13.46
CA ARG A 39 17.27 1.52 -14.72
C ARG A 39 16.22 0.43 -14.97
N SER A 40 15.84 -0.27 -13.91
CA SER A 40 14.88 -1.36 -13.98
C SER A 40 14.09 -1.48 -12.70
N CYS A 41 12.83 -1.89 -12.80
CA CYS A 41 12.02 -2.26 -11.66
C CYS A 41 11.23 -3.52 -11.97
N ARG A 42 10.99 -4.34 -10.95
CA ARG A 42 10.14 -5.54 -11.06
C ARG A 42 9.09 -5.49 -9.98
N CYS A 43 7.85 -5.49 -10.43
CA CYS A 43 6.65 -5.54 -9.62
C CYS A 43 6.07 -6.94 -9.74
N VAL A 44 5.53 -7.49 -8.66
CA VAL A 44 5.11 -8.89 -8.58
C VAL A 44 3.85 -9.00 -7.74
N CYS A 45 3.12 -10.11 -7.88
CA CYS A 45 2.08 -10.47 -6.93
C CYS A 45 2.65 -10.60 -5.51
N ALA A 46 1.90 -10.21 -4.48
CA ALA A 46 2.31 -10.38 -3.09
C ALA A 46 2.51 -11.86 -2.71
N ASN A 47 1.79 -12.77 -3.38
CA ASN A 47 1.90 -14.20 -3.19
C ASN A 47 3.13 -14.81 -3.92
N GLU A 48 3.98 -13.99 -4.55
CA GLU A 48 5.23 -14.46 -5.21
C GLU A 48 6.23 -15.03 -4.20
N GLY A 49 6.86 -16.14 -4.61
CA GLY A 49 7.90 -16.85 -3.88
C GLY A 49 7.37 -17.68 -2.72
N HIS A 50 8.29 -18.14 -1.88
CA HIS A 50 7.99 -18.83 -0.62
C HIS A 50 8.37 -17.93 0.56
N ARG A 51 7.71 -18.12 1.70
CA ARG A 51 8.16 -17.46 2.92
C ARG A 51 9.43 -18.17 3.40
N LEU A 52 10.38 -17.40 3.94
CA LEU A 52 11.47 -18.00 4.69
C LEU A 52 10.89 -18.64 5.94
N GLU A 53 11.53 -19.72 6.39
CA GLU A 53 11.16 -20.43 7.59
C GLU A 53 11.04 -19.46 8.78
N ASP A 54 9.95 -19.58 9.52
CA ASP A 54 9.68 -18.69 10.64
C ASP A 54 10.62 -19.03 11.79
N LYS A 55 11.65 -18.19 12.01
CA LYS A 55 12.65 -18.40 13.07
C LYS A 55 12.13 -18.08 14.48
N ARG A 56 10.85 -17.73 14.62
CA ARG A 56 10.25 -17.39 15.91
C ARG A 56 9.95 -18.67 16.69
N ASP A 57 9.96 -18.52 18.01
CA ASP A 57 9.73 -19.63 18.91
C ASP A 57 8.33 -20.24 18.72
N HIS A 58 8.23 -21.57 18.90
CA HIS A 58 7.00 -22.36 18.82
C HIS A 58 5.92 -21.91 19.83
N LEU A 59 6.32 -21.14 20.85
CA LEU A 59 5.42 -20.47 21.81
C LEU A 59 4.72 -19.21 21.26
N THR A 60 4.97 -18.84 20.00
CA THR A 60 4.34 -17.67 19.37
C THR A 60 2.83 -17.91 19.22
N LYS A 61 2.03 -17.25 20.07
CA LYS A 61 0.55 -17.42 20.11
C LYS A 61 -0.18 -16.98 18.83
N CYS A 62 0.40 -16.06 18.06
CA CYS A 62 -0.21 -15.51 16.84
C CYS A 62 0.80 -15.54 15.68
N PRO A 63 1.08 -16.71 15.08
CA PRO A 63 1.94 -16.77 13.91
C PRO A 63 1.26 -16.02 12.75
N ARG A 64 2.08 -15.37 11.92
CA ARG A 64 1.55 -14.65 10.75
C ARG A 64 1.22 -15.68 9.69
N ALA A 65 -0.03 -15.69 9.20
CA ALA A 65 -0.47 -16.59 8.14
C ALA A 65 0.50 -16.57 6.93
N GLU A 66 0.72 -17.74 6.34
CA GLU A 66 1.49 -17.85 5.10
C GLU A 66 0.58 -17.54 3.91
N THR A 67 0.91 -16.45 3.21
CA THR A 67 0.16 -15.97 2.06
C THR A 67 0.90 -16.21 0.73
N ARG A 68 2.12 -16.74 0.79
CA ARG A 68 2.99 -16.93 -0.37
C ARG A 68 2.73 -18.29 -1.01
N THR A 69 2.28 -18.29 -2.27
CA THR A 69 1.91 -19.49 -3.04
C THR A 69 2.87 -19.75 -4.20
N ASN A 70 4.04 -19.11 -4.20
CA ASN A 70 4.97 -19.11 -5.33
C ASN A 70 4.36 -18.56 -6.63
N CYS A 71 3.47 -17.57 -6.54
CA CYS A 71 2.83 -16.98 -7.72
C CYS A 71 3.85 -16.29 -8.63
N GLN A 72 3.91 -16.65 -9.90
CA GLN A 72 4.84 -16.10 -10.89
C GLN A 72 4.14 -15.11 -11.82
N ALA A 73 3.53 -14.07 -11.24
CA ALA A 73 2.87 -12.98 -11.98
C ALA A 73 3.63 -11.64 -11.85
N PRO A 74 4.78 -11.48 -12.53
CA PRO A 74 5.53 -10.24 -12.57
C PRO A 74 5.06 -9.26 -13.65
N MET A 75 5.35 -7.99 -13.41
CA MET A 75 5.55 -6.96 -14.42
C MET A 75 6.94 -6.34 -14.21
N ALA A 76 7.83 -6.49 -15.19
CA ALA A 76 9.14 -5.85 -15.19
C ALA A 76 9.21 -4.74 -16.23
N VAL A 77 9.89 -3.66 -15.85
CA VAL A 77 10.01 -2.45 -16.67
C VAL A 77 11.46 -2.00 -16.67
N VAL A 78 11.95 -1.60 -17.84
CA VAL A 78 13.33 -1.16 -18.07
C VAL A 78 13.32 0.22 -18.72
N MET A 79 14.22 1.10 -18.28
CA MET A 79 14.43 2.42 -18.87
C MET A 79 15.15 2.29 -20.22
N ASP A 80 14.52 2.83 -21.26
CA ASP A 80 15.16 3.16 -22.52
C ASP A 80 16.00 4.42 -22.32
N GLN A 81 17.32 4.28 -22.49
CA GLN A 81 18.26 5.37 -22.24
C GLN A 81 18.23 6.46 -23.32
N VAL A 82 17.76 6.12 -24.53
CA VAL A 82 17.71 7.06 -25.65
C VAL A 82 16.46 7.93 -25.52
N LYS A 83 15.31 7.31 -25.25
CA LYS A 83 14.03 8.01 -25.13
C LYS A 83 13.78 8.57 -23.73
N GLY A 84 14.45 8.03 -22.71
CA GLY A 84 14.17 8.33 -21.30
C GLY A 84 12.86 7.72 -20.78
N THR A 85 12.18 6.90 -21.59
CA THR A 85 10.91 6.24 -21.23
C THR A 85 11.16 4.86 -20.62
N TYR A 86 10.12 4.30 -20.01
CA TYR A 86 10.14 3.01 -19.33
C TYR A 86 9.29 2.00 -20.09
N LYS A 87 9.89 0.93 -20.61
CA LYS A 87 9.22 -0.08 -21.41
C LYS A 87 9.01 -1.37 -20.62
N VAL A 88 7.82 -1.95 -20.71
CA VAL A 88 7.52 -3.26 -20.12
C VAL A 88 8.27 -4.35 -20.89
N THR A 89 9.06 -5.16 -20.19
CA THR A 89 9.88 -6.24 -20.77
C THR A 89 9.41 -7.63 -20.42
N ASP A 90 8.78 -7.80 -19.26
CA ASP A 90 8.27 -9.07 -18.75
C ASP A 90 6.89 -8.83 -18.15
N LEU A 91 5.90 -9.60 -18.56
CA LEU A 91 4.52 -9.47 -18.12
C LEU A 91 3.85 -10.84 -18.13
N VAL A 92 3.48 -11.34 -16.96
CA VAL A 92 2.68 -12.55 -16.81
C VAL A 92 1.42 -12.20 -16.04
N LEU A 93 0.28 -12.60 -16.60
CA LEU A 93 -1.05 -12.28 -16.07
C LEU A 93 -1.73 -13.47 -15.40
N GLU A 94 -1.17 -14.67 -15.55
CA GLU A 94 -1.70 -15.89 -14.95
C GLU A 94 -1.31 -15.98 -13.47
N HIS A 95 -2.28 -16.36 -12.64
CA HIS A 95 -2.11 -16.52 -11.20
C HIS A 95 -2.40 -17.97 -10.80
N ASN A 96 -1.67 -18.45 -9.79
CA ASN A 96 -1.82 -19.81 -9.27
C ASN A 96 -2.67 -19.88 -8.00
N HIS A 97 -3.36 -18.80 -7.67
CA HIS A 97 -4.20 -18.67 -6.48
C HIS A 97 -5.49 -17.93 -6.83
N ILE A 98 -6.48 -18.05 -5.95
CA ILE A 98 -7.75 -17.35 -6.08
C ILE A 98 -7.49 -15.84 -5.97
N LEU A 99 -8.12 -15.08 -6.86
CA LEU A 99 -8.11 -13.62 -6.84
C LEU A 99 -9.24 -13.11 -5.94
N GLN A 100 -9.01 -11.96 -5.30
CA GLN A 100 -9.99 -11.31 -4.46
C GLN A 100 -11.19 -10.83 -5.27
N LEU A 101 -12.36 -10.89 -4.64
CA LEU A 101 -13.58 -10.35 -5.20
C LEU A 101 -13.57 -8.82 -5.10
N PRO A 102 -14.26 -8.11 -6.02
CA PRO A 102 -14.39 -6.65 -5.95
C PRO A 102 -14.91 -6.15 -4.60
N GLN A 103 -15.84 -6.88 -3.97
CA GLN A 103 -16.41 -6.56 -2.65
C GLN A 103 -15.37 -6.61 -1.53
N THR A 104 -14.24 -7.29 -1.74
CA THR A 104 -13.14 -7.41 -0.77
C THR A 104 -11.91 -6.59 -1.16
N SER A 105 -11.97 -5.85 -2.27
CA SER A 105 -10.82 -5.10 -2.80
C SER A 105 -10.28 -4.06 -1.82
N TYR A 106 -11.15 -3.46 -1.01
CA TYR A 106 -10.79 -2.53 0.08
C TYR A 106 -9.90 -3.15 1.17
N LEU A 107 -9.75 -4.48 1.21
CA LEU A 107 -8.83 -5.18 2.11
C LEU A 107 -7.42 -5.30 1.53
N MET A 108 -7.23 -5.08 0.21
CA MET A 108 -5.91 -5.10 -0.42
C MET A 108 -5.10 -3.87 -0.01
N VAL A 109 -3.94 -4.09 0.59
CA VAL A 109 -3.02 -3.04 1.06
C VAL A 109 -2.66 -2.06 -0.05
N SER A 110 -2.38 -2.52 -1.26
CA SER A 110 -2.03 -1.66 -2.41
C SER A 110 -3.19 -0.81 -2.91
N GLN A 111 -4.44 -1.19 -2.62
CA GLN A 111 -5.63 -0.43 -3.00
C GLN A 111 -6.11 0.50 -1.88
N ARG A 112 -5.62 0.30 -0.65
CA ARG A 112 -6.02 1.11 0.50
C ARG A 112 -5.36 2.49 0.46
N LYS A 113 -6.18 3.53 0.44
CA LYS A 113 -5.77 4.93 0.47
C LYS A 113 -6.85 5.78 1.13
N ILE A 114 -6.46 6.57 2.12
CA ILE A 114 -7.31 7.64 2.66
C ILE A 114 -7.18 8.83 1.71
N SER A 115 -8.28 9.24 1.09
CA SER A 115 -8.32 10.45 0.27
C SER A 115 -8.19 11.70 1.16
N GLU A 116 -7.83 12.84 0.58
CA GLU A 116 -7.74 14.09 1.35
C GLU A 116 -9.07 14.46 2.01
N LEU A 117 -10.18 14.28 1.28
CA LEU A 117 -11.53 14.49 1.81
C LEU A 117 -11.84 13.57 2.99
N GLN A 118 -11.55 12.27 2.85
CA GLN A 118 -11.73 11.31 3.96
C GLN A 118 -10.83 11.64 5.15
N GLY A 119 -9.61 12.10 4.90
CA GLY A 119 -8.69 12.56 5.95
C GLY A 119 -9.26 13.74 6.72
N PHE A 120 -9.80 14.73 6.00
CA PHE A 120 -10.48 15.88 6.61
C PHE A 120 -11.70 15.48 7.46
N GLU A 121 -12.52 14.53 6.97
CA GLU A 121 -13.66 14.00 7.73
C GLU A 121 -13.21 13.29 9.02
N ILE A 122 -12.14 12.49 8.94
CA ILE A 122 -11.54 11.81 10.08
C ILE A 122 -11.07 12.82 11.13
N GLU A 123 -10.38 13.87 10.69
CA GLU A 123 -9.87 14.92 11.58
C GLU A 123 -11.00 15.72 12.23
N THR A 124 -12.02 16.08 11.45
CA THR A 124 -13.18 16.82 11.97
C THR A 124 -13.91 16.01 13.03
N ALA A 125 -14.06 14.70 12.83
CA ALA A 125 -14.68 13.81 13.81
C ALA A 125 -13.85 13.69 15.10
N ASP A 126 -12.53 13.59 14.97
CA ASP A 126 -11.60 13.52 16.09
C ASP A 126 -11.59 14.84 16.90
N ASP A 127 -11.56 15.99 16.23
CA ASP A 127 -11.63 17.33 16.85
C ASP A 127 -12.99 17.53 17.57
N ALA A 128 -14.06 16.91 17.07
CA ALA A 128 -15.38 16.88 17.71
C ALA A 128 -15.48 15.87 18.88
N GLY A 129 -14.40 15.15 19.20
CA GLY A 129 -14.34 14.16 20.28
C GLY A 129 -15.06 12.84 19.96
N ILE A 130 -15.40 12.59 18.70
CA ILE A 130 -16.02 11.33 18.29
C ILE A 130 -14.97 10.23 18.34
N ARG A 131 -15.29 9.12 19.01
CA ARG A 131 -14.36 8.00 19.10
C ARG A 131 -14.08 7.45 17.70
N PRO A 132 -12.83 7.10 17.35
CA PRO A 132 -12.48 6.66 16.00
C PRO A 132 -13.32 5.49 15.46
N LYS A 133 -13.75 4.58 16.36
CA LYS A 133 -14.62 3.46 15.99
C LYS A 133 -15.99 3.95 15.49
N ASP A 134 -16.57 4.88 16.24
CA ASP A 134 -17.90 5.42 15.97
C ASP A 134 -17.85 6.33 14.74
N ALA A 135 -16.77 7.09 14.56
CA ALA A 135 -16.51 7.86 13.34
C ALA A 135 -16.39 6.97 12.09
N HIS A 136 -15.57 5.91 12.14
CA HIS A 136 -15.44 4.97 11.02
C HIS A 136 -16.76 4.26 10.69
N GLU A 137 -17.53 3.88 11.71
CA GLU A 137 -18.85 3.27 11.52
C GLU A 137 -19.83 4.24 10.86
N LEU A 138 -19.86 5.51 11.31
CA LEU A 138 -20.66 6.57 10.70
C LEU A 138 -20.31 6.74 9.21
N THR A 139 -19.02 6.86 8.87
CA THR A 139 -18.59 6.99 7.48
C THR A 139 -18.99 5.76 6.66
N SER A 140 -18.81 4.56 7.21
CA SER A 140 -19.24 3.30 6.58
C SER A 140 -20.74 3.30 6.27
N ILE A 141 -21.58 3.85 7.15
CA ILE A 141 -23.03 3.97 6.93
C ILE A 141 -23.33 5.02 5.84
N GLN A 142 -22.64 6.16 5.87
CA GLN A 142 -22.80 7.23 4.87
C GLN A 142 -22.49 6.76 3.46
N VAL A 143 -21.45 5.94 3.28
CA VAL A 143 -21.11 5.33 1.98
C VAL A 143 -21.89 4.03 1.72
N GLY A 144 -22.90 3.72 2.52
CA GLY A 144 -23.75 2.53 2.43
C GLY A 144 -23.16 1.27 3.07
N ARG A 145 -21.85 1.03 2.89
CA ARG A 145 -21.11 -0.09 3.51
C ARG A 145 -19.61 0.20 3.54
N SER A 146 -18.90 -0.49 4.43
CA SER A 146 -17.44 -0.35 4.59
C SER A 146 -16.62 -0.72 3.36
N PHE A 147 -17.12 -1.60 2.47
CA PHE A 147 -16.41 -1.94 1.24
C PHE A 147 -16.39 -0.81 0.20
N ASN A 148 -17.24 0.21 0.36
CA ASN A 148 -17.19 1.43 -0.45
C ASN A 148 -16.16 2.43 0.09
N LEU A 149 -15.58 2.18 1.28
CA LEU A 149 -14.42 2.91 1.75
C LEU A 149 -13.16 2.36 1.10
N SER A 150 -12.25 3.26 0.74
CA SER A 150 -10.92 2.93 0.26
C SER A 150 -9.93 2.63 1.40
N TYR A 151 -10.40 2.48 2.64
CA TYR A 151 -9.56 2.26 3.81
C TYR A 151 -10.28 1.44 4.87
N THR A 152 -9.52 0.84 5.79
CA THR A 152 -10.05 0.06 6.92
C THR A 152 -9.99 0.87 8.21
N PHE A 153 -10.71 0.42 9.23
CA PHE A 153 -10.62 0.99 10.58
C PHE A 153 -9.18 1.03 11.12
N HIS A 154 -8.34 0.05 10.78
CA HIS A 154 -6.94 0.07 11.18
C HIS A 154 -6.17 1.23 10.52
N ASP A 155 -6.46 1.52 9.26
CA ASP A 155 -5.83 2.64 8.55
C ASP A 155 -6.28 3.99 9.12
N HIS A 156 -7.57 4.13 9.45
CA HIS A 156 -8.10 5.30 10.17
C HIS A 156 -7.33 5.54 11.47
N LYS A 157 -7.15 4.50 12.29
CA LYS A 157 -6.36 4.62 13.53
C LYS A 157 -4.91 5.01 13.27
N ASN A 158 -4.26 4.40 12.28
CA ASN A 158 -2.88 4.69 11.93
C ASN A 158 -2.72 6.13 11.42
N TYR A 159 -3.73 6.65 10.71
CA TYR A 159 -3.78 8.03 10.26
C TYR A 159 -3.77 9.01 11.44
N LEU A 160 -4.70 8.85 12.39
CA LEU A 160 -4.77 9.69 13.59
C LEU A 160 -3.50 9.58 14.44
N TRP A 161 -2.97 8.36 14.63
CA TRP A 161 -1.70 8.17 15.31
C TRP A 161 -0.58 8.99 14.63
N GLY A 162 -0.46 8.90 13.31
CA GLY A 162 0.54 9.64 12.54
C GLY A 162 0.33 11.16 12.58
N LYS A 163 -0.91 11.64 12.63
CA LYS A 163 -1.24 13.06 12.88
C LYS A 163 -0.73 13.49 14.26
N HIS A 164 -1.14 12.82 15.33
CA HIS A 164 -0.74 13.16 16.70
C HIS A 164 0.78 13.11 16.89
N GLN A 165 1.47 12.14 16.29
CA GLN A 165 2.93 12.10 16.34
C GLN A 165 3.58 13.33 15.67
N ARG A 166 3.06 13.79 14.54
CA ARG A 166 3.54 15.01 13.89
C ARG A 166 3.26 16.24 14.75
N GLU A 167 2.06 16.36 15.28
CA GLU A 167 1.68 17.49 16.16
C GLU A 167 2.51 17.52 17.44
N MET A 168 2.84 16.38 18.04
CA MET A 168 3.75 16.31 19.18
C MET A 168 5.17 16.73 18.82
N ALA A 169 5.67 16.33 17.64
CA ALA A 169 7.02 16.67 17.18
C ALA A 169 7.18 18.18 16.88
N TYR A 170 6.12 18.85 16.41
CA TYR A 170 6.15 20.26 16.01
C TYR A 170 5.40 21.21 16.97
N GLY A 171 4.71 20.68 17.98
CA GLY A 171 3.98 21.44 18.99
C GLY A 171 4.83 21.85 20.19
N GLN A 172 4.20 22.52 21.17
CA GLN A 172 4.87 23.05 22.39
C GLN A 172 5.71 22.00 23.15
N ALA A 173 5.29 20.73 23.13
CA ALA A 173 6.00 19.63 23.76
C ALA A 173 7.29 19.20 23.01
N GLY A 174 7.28 19.24 21.67
CA GLY A 174 8.46 18.98 20.83
C GLY A 174 9.46 20.13 20.85
N SER A 175 8.97 21.38 20.91
CA SER A 175 9.84 22.55 21.07
C SER A 175 10.56 22.55 22.43
N MET A 176 9.93 22.06 23.50
CA MET A 176 10.59 21.93 24.82
C MET A 176 11.72 20.91 24.84
N LEU A 177 11.72 19.91 23.96
CA LEU A 177 12.80 18.91 23.84
C LEU A 177 14.02 19.42 23.05
N MET A 178 13.91 20.56 22.35
CA MET A 178 15.01 21.17 21.59
C MET A 178 15.87 22.14 22.43
N TYR A 179 15.48 22.39 23.69
CA TYR A 179 16.17 23.32 24.60
C TYR A 179 16.97 22.63 25.72
N PHE A 180 17.14 21.30 25.68
CA PHE A 180 17.98 20.53 26.61
C PHE A 180 19.00 19.68 25.88
#